data_AF-A0A534HID3-F1
#
_entry.id   AF-A0A534HID3-F1
#
_cell.length_a   1.000
_cell.length_b   1.000
_cell.length_c   1.000
_cell.angle_alpha   90.00
_cell.angle_beta   90.00
_cell.angle_gamma   90.00
#
_symmetry.space_group_name_H-M   'P 1'
#
loop_
_entity.id
_entity.type
_entity.pdbx_description
1 polymer ?
#
loop_
_entity_poly.entity_id
_entity_poly.type
_entity_poly.pdbx_seq_one_letter_code
_entity_poly.pdbx_strand_id
1 'polypeptide(L)'
;MLTRTEGSGGSTTNLQNLSYHWDLVGNLHQRIDNRQGLTEQFAYDSMSRLLNSTLTGATNPTLTLTYSASGNISSSLERRSHGGRYTEWSDKT
;
A
#
# COMPACT_ATOMS: atom_id res chain seq x y z
N MET A 1 -4.61 -3.24 17.69
CA MET A 1 -3.62 -3.33 16.60
C MET A 1 -2.51 -4.27 17.02
N LEU A 2 -2.17 -5.24 16.19
CA LEU A 2 -0.99 -6.09 16.40
C LEU A 2 0.17 -5.48 15.61
N THR A 3 1.32 -5.29 16.27
CA THR A 3 2.54 -4.79 15.63
C THR A 3 3.54 -5.94 15.55
N ARG A 4 3.98 -6.29 14.34
CA ARG A 4 5.04 -7.28 14.12
C ARG A 4 6.17 -6.57 13.37
N THR A 5 7.33 -6.45 14.02
CA THR A 5 8.54 -5.89 13.43
C THR A 5 9.38 -7.04 12.90
N GLU A 6 9.60 -7.10 11.59
CA GLU A 6 10.42 -8.14 10.96
C GLU A 6 11.69 -7.49 10.39
N GLY A 7 12.85 -8.02 10.80
CA GLY A 7 14.15 -7.58 10.28
C GLY A 7 14.99 -6.75 11.25
N SER A 8 15.36 -7.34 12.39
CA SER A 8 16.60 -6.96 13.08
C SER A 8 17.58 -8.13 12.99
N GLY A 9 18.08 -8.39 11.78
CA GLY A 9 19.24 -9.25 11.59
C GLY A 9 20.47 -8.36 11.61
N GLY A 10 21.33 -8.54 12.62
CA GLY A 10 22.61 -7.84 12.81
C GLY A 10 23.63 -8.11 11.70
N SER A 11 23.29 -7.70 10.48
CA SER A 11 24.14 -7.67 9.30
C SER A 11 24.45 -6.21 9.01
N THR A 12 25.73 -5.90 8.80
CA THR A 12 26.20 -4.56 8.38
C THR A 12 25.60 -4.11 7.04
N THR A 13 24.90 -5.01 6.34
CA THR A 13 24.07 -4.79 5.16
C THR A 13 22.62 -5.14 5.46
N ASN A 14 22.00 -4.47 6.43
CA ASN A 14 20.54 -4.52 6.56
C ASN A 14 19.93 -3.83 5.32
N LEU A 15 19.59 -4.62 4.31
CA LEU A 15 18.97 -4.14 3.07
C LEU A 15 17.47 -3.88 3.23
N GLN A 16 16.88 -4.27 4.36
CA GLN A 16 15.45 -4.10 4.61
C GLN A 16 15.18 -4.00 6.12
N ASN A 17 14.50 -2.93 6.52
CA ASN A 17 13.99 -2.72 7.87
C ASN A 17 12.53 -2.30 7.73
N LEU A 18 11.61 -3.26 7.88
CA LEU A 18 10.19 -3.05 7.68
C LEU A 18 9.40 -3.34 8.96
N SER A 19 8.49 -2.43 9.29
CA SER A 19 7.49 -2.64 10.34
C SER A 19 6.11 -2.79 9.70
N TYR A 20 5.29 -3.70 10.24
CA TYR A 20 3.95 -3.97 9.74
C TYR A 20 2.92 -3.85 10.87
N HIS A 21 1.80 -3.19 10.56
CA HIS A 21 0.66 -3.10 11.45
C HIS A 21 -0.55 -3.73 10.77
N TRP A 22 -1.22 -4.61 11.51
CA TRP A 22 -2.39 -5.34 11.02
C TRP A 22 -3.65 -4.86 11.75
N ASP A 23 -4.77 -4.89 11.05
CA ASP A 23 -6.09 -4.70 11.66
C ASP A 23 -6.52 -5.94 12.47
N LEU A 24 -7.72 -5.90 13.07
CA LEU A 24 -8.21 -6.99 13.92
C LEU A 24 -8.61 -8.26 13.14
N VAL A 25 -8.87 -8.14 11.84
CA VAL A 25 -9.27 -9.26 10.98
C VAL A 25 -8.09 -9.81 10.16
N GLY A 26 -6.90 -9.22 10.32
CA GLY A 26 -5.66 -9.69 9.73
C GLY A 26 -5.30 -9.05 8.40
N ASN A 27 -5.91 -7.92 8.03
CA ASN A 27 -5.46 -7.14 6.87
C ASN A 27 -4.30 -6.24 7.22
N LEU A 28 -3.37 -6.07 6.29
CA LEU A 28 -2.21 -5.20 6.47
C LEU A 28 -2.69 -3.75 6.46
N HIS A 29 -2.72 -3.07 7.59
CA HIS A 29 -3.16 -1.68 7.69
C HIS A 29 -2.05 -0.69 7.33
N GLN A 30 -0.80 -1.00 7.68
CA GLN A 30 0.33 -0.11 7.46
C GLN A 30 1.64 -0.87 7.30
N ARG A 31 2.49 -0.39 6.39
CA ARG A 31 3.89 -0.80 6.23
C ARG A 31 4.79 0.42 6.38
N ILE A 32 5.86 0.29 7.16
CA ILE A 32 6.85 1.35 7.38
C ILE A 32 8.21 0.83 6.93
N ASP A 33 8.87 1.54 6.02
CA ASP A 33 10.28 1.35 5.70
C ASP A 33 11.12 2.31 6.52
N ASN A 34 11.69 1.79 7.62
CA ASN A 34 12.48 2.56 8.57
C ASN A 34 13.84 2.98 7.97
N ARG A 35 14.31 2.35 6.89
CA ARG A 35 15.54 2.77 6.20
C ARG A 35 15.29 3.95 5.28
N GLN A 36 14.18 3.93 4.55
CA GLN A 36 13.84 4.96 3.58
C GLN A 36 12.99 6.09 4.17
N GLY A 37 12.47 5.93 5.39
CA GLY A 37 11.54 6.88 6.00
C GLY A 37 10.18 6.91 5.30
N LEU A 38 9.80 5.81 4.66
CA LEU A 38 8.55 5.72 3.89
C LEU A 38 7.46 5.03 4.71
N THR A 39 6.24 5.49 4.57
CA THR A 39 5.06 4.87 5.21
C THR A 39 3.97 4.66 4.18
N GLU A 40 3.47 3.44 4.09
CA GLU A 40 2.37 3.06 3.23
C GLU A 40 1.17 2.62 4.06
N GLN A 41 0.00 3.16 3.73
CA GLN A 41 -1.27 2.86 4.40
C GLN A 41 -2.22 2.18 3.42
N PHE A 42 -2.97 1.19 3.92
CA PHE A 42 -3.86 0.38 3.09
C PHE A 42 -5.28 0.42 3.65
N ALA A 43 -6.27 0.52 2.75
CA ALA A 43 -7.69 0.47 3.09
C ALA A 43 -8.39 -0.64 2.32
N TYR A 44 -9.36 -1.27 2.97
CA TYR A 44 -10.04 -2.46 2.46
C TYR A 44 -11.56 -2.28 2.48
N ASP A 45 -12.25 -3.05 1.65
CA ASP A 45 -13.70 -3.24 1.78
C ASP A 45 -14.05 -4.28 2.84
N SER A 46 -15.35 -4.51 3.06
CA SER A 46 -15.86 -5.48 4.04
C SER A 46 -15.49 -6.94 3.74
N MET A 47 -15.03 -7.23 2.52
CA MET A 47 -14.58 -8.56 2.09
C MET A 47 -13.05 -8.69 2.15
N SER A 48 -12.35 -7.75 2.80
CA SER A 48 -10.89 -7.73 2.91
C SER A 48 -10.17 -7.60 1.56
N ARG A 49 -10.80 -6.94 0.59
CA ARG A 49 -10.16 -6.60 -0.71
C ARG A 49 -9.64 -5.18 -0.67
N LEU A 50 -8.45 -4.96 -1.25
CA LEU A 50 -7.76 -3.67 -1.21
C LEU A 50 -8.51 -2.61 -2.03
N LEU A 51 -8.96 -1.53 -1.40
CA LEU A 51 -9.55 -0.37 -2.08
C LEU A 51 -8.52 0.71 -2.39
N ASN A 52 -7.55 0.92 -1.48
CA ASN A 52 -6.58 1.98 -1.60
C ASN A 52 -5.24 1.62 -0.97
N SER A 53 -4.16 2.05 -1.61
CA SER A 53 -2.85 2.20 -0.97
C SER A 53 -2.34 3.62 -1.16
N THR A 54 -1.80 4.22 -0.10
CA THR A 54 -1.18 5.55 -0.15
C THR A 54 0.21 5.52 0.48
N LEU A 55 1.23 5.80 -0.33
CA LEU A 55 2.61 5.93 0.13
C LEU A 55 2.91 7.39 0.46
N THR A 56 3.49 7.62 1.63
CA THR A 56 3.93 8.93 2.13
C THR A 56 5.45 8.94 2.27
N GLY A 57 6.09 10.07 1.96
CA GLY A 57 7.54 10.26 2.07
C GLY A 57 8.31 10.12 0.75
N ALA A 58 7.60 9.86 -0.35
CA ALA A 58 8.13 9.90 -1.72
C ALA A 58 7.24 10.83 -2.57
N THR A 59 7.28 10.70 -3.90
CA THR A 59 6.33 11.36 -4.80
C THR A 59 4.91 10.77 -4.65
N ASN A 60 4.31 10.91 -3.45
CA ASN A 60 3.16 10.21 -2.89
C ASN A 60 2.29 9.48 -3.91
N PRO A 61 2.66 8.26 -4.33
CA PRO A 61 1.81 7.48 -5.20
C PRO A 61 0.60 6.99 -4.41
N THR A 62 -0.57 7.11 -5.02
CA THR A 62 -1.82 6.54 -4.53
C THR A 62 -2.32 5.53 -5.55
N LEU A 63 -2.62 4.32 -5.11
CA LEU A 63 -3.34 3.31 -5.89
C LEU A 63 -4.77 3.25 -5.38
N THR A 64 -5.74 3.30 -6.28
CA THR A 64 -7.16 3.06 -5.98
C THR A 64 -7.68 1.93 -6.86
N LEU A 65 -8.38 0.97 -6.25
CA LEU A 65 -8.96 -0.18 -6.91
C LEU A 65 -10.47 -0.19 -6.70
N THR A 66 -11.21 -0.58 -7.74
CA THR A 66 -12.64 -0.89 -7.61
C THR A 66 -12.89 -2.31 -8.11
N TYR A 67 -13.94 -2.93 -7.58
CA TYR A 67 -14.31 -4.31 -7.91
C TYR A 67 -15.72 -4.38 -8.47
N SER A 68 -15.94 -5.30 -9.40
CA SER A 68 -17.29 -5.70 -9.83
C SER A 68 -17.99 -6.50 -8.73
N ALA A 69 -19.30 -6.71 -8.88
CA ALA A 69 -20.07 -7.58 -7.99
C ALA A 69 -19.57 -9.04 -7.99
N SER A 70 -18.98 -9.51 -9.08
CA SER A 70 -18.33 -10.83 -9.17
C SER A 70 -16.96 -10.89 -8.49
N GLY A 71 -16.44 -9.75 -8.04
CA GLY A 71 -15.17 -9.64 -7.33
C GLY A 71 -13.93 -9.50 -8.19
N ASN A 72 -14.09 -9.33 -9.50
CA ASN A 72 -13.00 -8.98 -10.39
C ASN A 72 -12.64 -7.50 -10.22
N ILE A 73 -11.37 -7.14 -10.42
CA ILE A 73 -10.98 -5.72 -10.48
C ILE A 73 -11.68 -5.09 -11.68
N SER A 74 -12.44 -4.03 -11.43
CA SER A 74 -13.15 -3.27 -12.45
C SER A 74 -12.39 -2.02 -12.90
N SER A 75 -11.52 -1.47 -12.04
CA SER A 75 -10.65 -0.35 -12.39
C SER A 75 -9.46 -0.27 -11.44
N SER A 76 -8.31 0.17 -11.95
CA SER A 76 -7.13 0.53 -11.19
C SER A 76 -6.67 1.93 -11.58
N LEU A 77 -6.61 2.84 -10.62
CA LEU A 77 -6.11 4.20 -10.82
C LEU A 77 -4.85 4.39 -10.00
N GLU A 78 -3.73 4.65 -10.67
CA GLU A 78 -2.49 5.06 -10.03
C GLU A 78 -2.28 6.57 -10.20
N ARG A 79 -2.19 7.31 -9.09
CA ARG A 79 -1.91 8.75 -9.08
C ARG A 79 -0.52 8.97 -8.52
N ARG A 80 0.43 9.39 -9.36
CA ARG A 80 1.74 9.85 -8.91
C ARG A 80 1.73 11.37 -8.81
N SER A 81 2.18 11.93 -7.70
CA SER A 81 2.27 13.40 -7.56
C SER A 81 3.51 13.99 -8.25
N HIS A 82 3.76 13.67 -9.52
CA HIS A 82 4.83 14.30 -10.31
C HIS A 82 4.27 15.51 -11.06
N GLY A 83 4.35 16.71 -10.47
CA GLY A 83 4.36 17.99 -11.19
C GLY A 83 3.26 18.27 -12.23
N GLY A 84 2.09 17.61 -12.19
CA GLY A 84 0.95 17.94 -13.04
C GLY A 84 0.61 17.04 -14.23
N ARG A 85 0.98 15.75 -14.27
CA ARG A 85 0.39 14.79 -15.23
C ARG A 85 -0.16 13.54 -14.55
N TYR A 86 -1.48 13.44 -14.51
CA TYR A 86 -2.21 12.22 -14.16
C TYR A 86 -2.08 11.21 -15.31
N THR A 87 -1.71 9.98 -15.00
CA THR A 87 -1.73 8.88 -15.98
C THR A 87 -2.87 7.96 -15.59
N GLU A 88 -4.02 8.11 -16.25
CA GLU A 88 -5.19 7.25 -16.06
C GLU A 88 -5.03 6.03 -16.96
N TRP A 89 -4.86 4.85 -16.37
CA TRP A 89 -4.94 3.58 -17.09
C TRP A 89 -6.35 3.02 -16.89
N SER A 90 -7.25 3.31 -17.84
CA SER A 90 -8.53 2.59 -17.91
C SER A 90 -8.33 1.37 -18.83
N ASP A 91 -8.11 0.20 -18.24
CA ASP A 91 -8.34 -1.05 -18.97
C ASP A 91 -9.85 -1.18 -19.16
N LYS A 92 -10.32 -0.75 -20.33
CA LYS A 92 -11.69 -0.98 -20.79
C LYS A 92 -11.87 -2.48 -20.99
N THR A 93 -12.76 -3.07 -20.19
CA THR A 93 -13.41 -4.35 -20.51
C THR A 93 -14.08 -4.32 -21.87
#